data_AF-A0A5D0RTR4-F1
#
_entry.id   AF-A0A5D0RTR4-F1
#
_cell.length_a   1.000
_cell.length_b   1.000
_cell.length_c   1.000
_cell.angle_alpha   90.00
_cell.angle_beta   90.00
_cell.angle_gamma   90.00
#
_symmetry.space_group_name_H-M   'P 1'
#
loop_
_entity.id
_entity.type
_entity.pdbx_description
1 polymer ?
#
loop_
_entity_poly.entity_id
_entity_poly.type
_entity_poly.pdbx_seq_one_letter_code
_entity_poly.pdbx_strand_id
1 'polypeptide(L)'
;MTPPNTMKAIVLTGHGGLDKLEWREDVPVPLPEAGEVLIRVGASAVNNTDVNTRTGWYSKAVRGDTGSAAAEGYAGVSDADGAWSGALSFPRIQGADCCGEIVAVGDGVDTGRIGQRVLVRPMHRPTGTGPDALVTFGSERDGGFAEYTAVDDEHAVRIDSPLTDIELASFPCAFSTAEGMIQRAGLGAERVLITGASGGVGSAAVQLAKRRGAHVTASTSPAKMDAVKSLGADAVSDRNDAYPKDAFDVVLDLVGGPRWPELLDALVPRGRYVTSGAIAGPIVELDLRTLYLKDLTLIGSTRQDPRVFTDLVSYIEAGEIHPVVAETYPLRDLRAAQDAFLKKSHMGKIGVTIAG
;
A
#
# COMPACT_ATOMS: atom_id res chain seq x y z
N MET A 1 26.44 16.82 -0.87
CA MET A 1 25.99 18.22 -1.03
C MET A 1 25.11 18.56 0.15
N THR A 2 25.24 19.75 0.72
CA THR A 2 24.36 20.20 1.80
C THR A 2 22.94 20.39 1.26
N PRO A 3 21.89 19.83 1.89
CA PRO A 3 20.51 20.05 1.48
C PRO A 3 20.13 21.55 1.50
N PRO A 4 19.19 22.00 0.65
CA PRO A 4 18.67 23.37 0.70
C PRO A 4 17.83 23.59 1.98
N ASN A 5 17.56 24.86 2.32
CA ASN A 5 16.70 25.19 3.48
C ASN A 5 15.22 24.86 3.22
N THR A 6 14.77 24.96 1.98
CA THR A 6 13.39 24.67 1.56
C THR A 6 13.38 23.73 0.36
N MET A 7 12.24 23.09 0.15
CA MET A 7 11.98 22.11 -0.88
C MET A 7 10.58 22.25 -1.46
N LYS A 8 10.37 21.59 -2.59
CA LYS A 8 9.07 21.40 -3.20
C LYS A 8 8.38 20.17 -2.63
N ALA A 9 7.08 20.28 -2.40
CA ALA A 9 6.24 19.18 -1.95
C ALA A 9 4.78 19.38 -2.35
N ILE A 10 4.00 18.30 -2.32
CA ILE A 10 2.55 18.38 -2.27
C ILE A 10 2.10 18.19 -0.82
N VAL A 11 1.37 19.17 -0.31
CA VAL A 11 0.90 19.23 1.07
C VAL A 11 -0.61 19.05 1.12
N LEU A 12 -1.07 18.08 1.89
CA LEU A 12 -2.46 17.88 2.26
C LEU A 12 -2.86 18.90 3.33
N THR A 13 -3.86 19.75 3.04
CA THR A 13 -4.30 20.83 3.94
C THR A 13 -5.59 20.56 4.70
N GLY A 14 -6.21 19.41 4.48
CA GLY A 14 -7.41 18.98 5.16
C GLY A 14 -8.05 17.78 4.47
N HIS A 15 -9.10 17.21 5.05
CA HIS A 15 -9.92 16.23 4.37
C HIS A 15 -10.75 16.87 3.23
N GLY A 16 -10.97 16.13 2.15
CA GLY A 16 -11.80 16.57 1.02
C GLY A 16 -11.40 16.02 -0.36
N GLY A 17 -11.68 16.84 -1.37
CA GLY A 17 -11.35 16.58 -2.77
C GLY A 17 -9.88 16.82 -3.12
N LEU A 18 -9.59 16.79 -4.42
CA LEU A 18 -8.25 17.04 -4.96
C LEU A 18 -7.74 18.47 -4.69
N ASP A 19 -8.64 19.41 -4.38
CA ASP A 19 -8.31 20.79 -4.03
C ASP A 19 -7.46 20.88 -2.75
N LYS A 20 -7.54 19.87 -1.86
CA LYS A 20 -6.77 19.78 -0.61
C LYS A 20 -5.29 19.43 -0.79
N LEU A 21 -4.87 19.09 -2.01
CA LEU A 21 -3.48 18.77 -2.33
C LEU A 21 -2.78 20.01 -2.89
N GLU A 22 -2.06 20.75 -2.08
CA GLU A 22 -1.42 22.02 -2.47
C GLU A 22 0.05 21.82 -2.85
N TRP A 23 0.42 22.27 -4.05
CA TRP A 23 1.83 22.41 -4.43
C TRP A 23 2.48 23.57 -3.70
N ARG A 24 3.61 23.32 -3.06
CA ARG A 24 4.40 24.32 -2.33
C ARG A 24 5.87 24.21 -2.74
N GLU A 25 6.57 25.33 -2.76
CA GLU A 25 8.00 25.43 -3.13
C GLU A 25 8.87 25.93 -1.96
N ASP A 26 8.24 26.23 -0.83
CA ASP A 26 8.80 26.87 0.36
C ASP A 26 8.71 25.98 1.61
N VAL A 27 8.48 24.68 1.43
CA VAL A 27 8.39 23.74 2.56
C VAL A 27 9.78 23.55 3.16
N PRO A 28 9.98 23.68 4.48
CA PRO A 28 11.28 23.43 5.10
C PRO A 28 11.76 22.01 4.83
N VAL A 29 13.03 21.84 4.45
CA VAL A 29 13.65 20.51 4.42
C VAL A 29 13.78 20.01 5.85
N PRO A 30 13.32 18.78 6.19
CA PRO A 30 13.45 18.26 7.53
C PRO A 30 14.92 18.08 7.90
N LEU A 31 15.27 18.44 9.14
CA LEU A 31 16.56 18.10 9.72
C LEU A 31 16.41 16.71 10.37
N PRO A 32 17.24 15.71 10.02
CA PRO A 32 17.13 14.39 10.63
C PRO A 32 17.44 14.49 12.13
N GLU A 33 16.52 14.00 12.96
CA GLU A 33 16.72 13.89 14.40
C GLU A 33 17.70 12.77 14.74
N ALA A 34 18.04 12.60 16.03
CA ALA A 34 18.87 11.49 16.48
C ALA A 34 18.23 10.15 16.10
N GLY A 35 18.99 9.27 15.45
CA GLY A 35 18.50 7.99 14.93
C GLY A 35 17.81 8.06 13.56
N GLU A 36 17.72 9.23 12.93
CA GLU A 36 17.08 9.41 11.63
C GLU A 36 18.07 9.61 10.47
N VAL A 37 17.57 9.35 9.27
CA VAL A 37 18.24 9.68 8.01
C VAL A 37 17.39 10.65 7.19
N LEU A 38 18.06 11.55 6.48
CA LEU A 38 17.44 12.41 5.47
C LEU A 38 17.64 11.77 4.10
N ILE A 39 16.53 11.54 3.41
CA ILE A 39 16.50 10.93 2.08
C ILE A 39 16.17 12.01 1.06
N ARG A 40 16.99 12.15 0.02
CA ARG A 40 16.60 12.82 -1.23
C ARG A 40 15.76 11.85 -2.03
N VAL A 41 14.47 12.16 -2.18
CA VAL A 41 13.51 11.25 -2.80
C VAL A 41 13.72 11.25 -4.31
N GLY A 42 13.96 10.06 -4.89
CA GLY A 42 14.02 9.89 -6.34
C GLY A 42 12.63 9.71 -6.93
N ALA A 43 11.84 8.83 -6.30
CA ALA A 43 10.49 8.51 -6.72
C ALA A 43 9.57 8.09 -5.56
N SER A 44 8.28 8.23 -5.81
CA SER A 44 7.19 7.73 -4.98
C SER A 44 6.13 7.06 -5.88
N ALA A 45 5.02 6.61 -5.30
CA ALA A 45 3.89 6.07 -6.05
C ALA A 45 2.57 6.30 -5.31
N VAL A 46 1.49 6.40 -6.08
CA VAL A 46 0.13 6.59 -5.53
C VAL A 46 -0.39 5.28 -4.95
N ASN A 47 -1.04 5.37 -3.80
CA ASN A 47 -1.70 4.29 -3.08
C ASN A 47 -3.16 4.62 -2.75
N ASN A 48 -3.97 3.59 -2.48
CA ASN A 48 -5.32 3.79 -1.94
C ASN A 48 -5.27 4.53 -0.60
N THR A 49 -4.22 4.34 0.22
CA THR A 49 -4.09 5.09 1.48
C THR A 49 -3.98 6.59 1.26
N ASP A 50 -3.35 7.06 0.18
CA ASP A 50 -3.23 8.50 -0.08
C ASP A 50 -4.63 9.11 -0.33
N VAL A 51 -5.43 8.42 -1.14
CA VAL A 51 -6.82 8.79 -1.41
C VAL A 51 -7.66 8.70 -0.13
N ASN A 52 -7.59 7.59 0.59
CA ASN A 52 -8.43 7.32 1.76
C ASN A 52 -8.15 8.30 2.90
N THR A 53 -6.87 8.62 3.16
CA THR A 53 -6.49 9.64 4.14
C THR A 53 -6.99 11.02 3.70
N ARG A 54 -6.86 11.38 2.42
CA ARG A 54 -7.37 12.65 1.91
C ARG A 54 -8.90 12.75 2.01
N THR A 55 -9.64 11.69 1.67
CA THR A 55 -11.11 11.71 1.67
C THR A 55 -11.72 11.47 3.06
N GLY A 56 -10.91 11.06 4.04
CA GLY A 56 -11.39 10.70 5.38
C GLY A 56 -12.04 9.32 5.46
N TRP A 57 -11.78 8.43 4.49
CA TRP A 57 -12.44 7.13 4.36
C TRP A 57 -12.22 6.19 5.58
N TYR A 58 -11.12 6.38 6.33
CA TYR A 58 -10.85 5.59 7.53
C TYR A 58 -11.76 5.90 8.73
N SER A 59 -12.46 7.05 8.71
CA SER A 59 -13.37 7.41 9.79
C SER A 59 -14.50 6.39 9.92
N LYS A 60 -14.83 6.01 11.15
CA LYS A 60 -15.87 4.99 11.42
C LYS A 60 -17.28 5.44 11.02
N ALA A 61 -17.46 6.73 10.75
CA ALA A 61 -18.69 7.27 10.17
C ALA A 61 -18.89 6.84 8.71
N VAL A 62 -17.82 6.47 8.01
CA VAL A 62 -17.86 6.08 6.60
C VAL A 62 -18.38 4.65 6.43
N ARG A 63 -19.36 4.49 5.55
CA ARG A 63 -19.97 3.18 5.22
C ARG A 63 -19.83 2.79 3.74
N GLY A 64 -19.35 3.71 2.90
CA GLY A 64 -19.30 3.57 1.44
C GLY A 64 -17.98 3.02 0.91
N ASP A 65 -17.95 2.75 -0.40
CA ASP A 65 -16.75 2.33 -1.14
C ASP A 65 -15.73 3.47 -1.31
N THR A 66 -14.46 3.15 -1.55
CA THR A 66 -13.38 4.15 -1.64
C THR A 66 -13.54 5.20 -2.76
N GLY A 67 -14.34 4.91 -3.79
CA GLY A 67 -14.54 5.76 -4.96
C GLY A 67 -15.70 6.75 -4.81
N SER A 68 -16.74 6.38 -4.05
CA SER A 68 -18.00 7.12 -3.93
C SER A 68 -17.83 8.58 -3.46
N ALA A 69 -16.80 8.87 -2.65
CA ALA A 69 -16.50 10.23 -2.20
C ALA A 69 -15.10 10.69 -2.64
N ALA A 70 -14.54 10.08 -3.69
CA ALA A 70 -13.19 10.40 -4.15
C ALA A 70 -13.07 11.78 -4.83
N ALA A 71 -14.18 12.42 -5.21
CA ALA A 71 -14.17 13.78 -5.75
C ALA A 71 -14.26 14.85 -4.65
N GLU A 72 -15.09 14.63 -3.64
CA GLU A 72 -15.49 15.67 -2.66
C GLU A 72 -15.00 15.39 -1.23
N GLY A 73 -14.63 14.15 -0.91
CA GLY A 73 -14.40 13.67 0.45
C GLY A 73 -15.69 13.29 1.19
N TYR A 74 -15.58 12.57 2.31
CA TYR A 74 -16.73 12.23 3.13
C TYR A 74 -17.13 13.38 4.07
N ALA A 75 -18.43 13.60 4.22
CA ALA A 75 -18.98 14.55 5.19
C ALA A 75 -19.02 13.94 6.60
N GLY A 76 -18.82 14.78 7.63
CA GLY A 76 -18.91 14.34 9.04
C GLY A 76 -17.72 13.51 9.55
N VAL A 77 -16.62 13.49 8.80
CA VAL A 77 -15.36 12.86 9.18
C VAL A 77 -14.71 13.64 10.31
N SER A 78 -14.18 12.94 11.31
CA SER A 78 -13.38 13.53 12.37
C SER A 78 -11.90 13.33 12.10
N ASP A 79 -11.10 14.38 12.30
CA ASP A 79 -9.64 14.28 12.28
C ASP A 79 -9.11 13.27 13.31
N ALA A 80 -9.88 12.94 14.36
CA ALA A 80 -9.50 12.00 15.42
C ALA A 80 -9.48 10.52 14.98
N ASP A 81 -10.15 10.17 13.88
CA ASP A 81 -10.21 8.80 13.35
C ASP A 81 -10.00 8.71 11.83
N GLY A 82 -9.41 9.75 11.22
CA GLY A 82 -9.19 9.84 9.77
C GLY A 82 -7.94 9.14 9.22
N ALA A 83 -7.09 8.57 10.09
CA ALA A 83 -5.84 7.88 9.73
C ALA A 83 -5.78 6.43 10.27
N TRP A 84 -4.67 5.73 10.02
CA TRP A 84 -4.51 4.32 10.37
C TRP A 84 -4.42 4.10 11.87
N SER A 85 -3.72 4.98 12.58
CA SER A 85 -3.60 4.92 14.04
C SER A 85 -4.60 5.81 14.78
N GLY A 86 -5.59 6.38 14.08
CA GLY A 86 -6.55 7.33 14.62
C GLY A 86 -6.37 8.72 14.04
N ALA A 87 -5.75 9.63 14.81
CA ALA A 87 -5.76 11.05 14.48
C ALA A 87 -4.80 11.44 13.35
N LEU A 88 -5.25 12.31 12.44
CA LEU A 88 -4.45 12.96 11.41
C LEU A 88 -4.25 14.44 11.75
N SER A 89 -3.06 14.98 11.49
CA SER A 89 -2.79 16.42 11.59
C SER A 89 -2.49 17.02 10.23
N PHE A 90 -2.88 18.29 10.05
CA PHE A 90 -2.59 19.08 8.85
C PHE A 90 -1.73 20.29 9.20
N PRO A 91 -0.85 20.76 8.30
CA PRO A 91 -0.53 20.18 6.99
C PRO A 91 0.19 18.81 7.08
N ARG A 92 0.03 17.97 6.05
CA ARG A 92 0.71 16.66 5.93
C ARG A 92 1.24 16.42 4.52
N ILE A 93 2.49 16.00 4.37
CA ILE A 93 3.01 15.45 3.12
C ILE A 93 2.62 13.97 3.05
N GLN A 94 1.90 13.55 2.01
CA GLN A 94 1.51 12.14 1.83
C GLN A 94 2.59 11.34 1.07
N GLY A 95 2.25 10.12 0.63
CA GLY A 95 3.12 9.26 -0.17
C GLY A 95 3.74 8.16 0.69
N ALA A 96 3.07 7.01 0.74
CA ALA A 96 3.53 5.84 1.51
C ALA A 96 4.71 5.09 0.88
N ASP A 97 5.01 5.35 -0.39
CA ASP A 97 6.13 4.74 -1.09
C ASP A 97 7.28 5.73 -1.22
N CYS A 98 8.52 5.28 -1.04
CA CYS A 98 9.71 6.08 -1.29
C CYS A 98 10.88 5.20 -1.72
N CYS A 99 11.47 5.56 -2.85
CA CYS A 99 12.82 5.18 -3.24
C CYS A 99 13.66 6.45 -3.36
N GLY A 100 14.86 6.44 -2.78
CA GLY A 100 15.75 7.59 -2.81
C GLY A 100 17.15 7.29 -2.29
N GLU A 101 17.92 8.34 -2.07
CA GLU A 101 19.29 8.27 -1.60
C GLU A 101 19.43 9.00 -0.25
N ILE A 102 20.12 8.39 0.71
CA ILE A 102 20.44 9.04 1.98
C ILE A 102 21.46 10.16 1.73
N VAL A 103 21.14 11.39 2.12
CA VAL A 103 22.00 12.58 1.90
C VAL A 103 22.49 13.23 3.19
N ALA A 104 21.86 12.93 4.32
CA ALA A 104 22.32 13.32 5.65
C ALA A 104 21.84 12.31 6.69
N VAL A 105 22.49 12.30 7.86
CA VAL A 105 22.16 11.43 8.98
C VAL A 105 22.15 12.26 10.26
N GLY A 106 21.28 11.91 11.19
CA GLY A 106 21.25 12.51 12.52
C GLY A 106 22.21 11.81 13.50
N ASP A 107 22.25 12.30 14.73
CA ASP A 107 23.12 11.76 15.77
C ASP A 107 22.84 10.27 16.03
N GLY A 108 23.90 9.47 16.20
CA GLY A 108 23.78 8.03 16.47
C GLY A 108 23.58 7.13 15.25
N VAL A 109 23.46 7.70 14.05
CA VAL A 109 23.41 6.95 12.78
C VAL A 109 24.80 6.92 12.13
N ASP A 110 25.16 5.79 11.52
CA ASP A 110 26.44 5.62 10.82
C ASP A 110 26.52 6.55 9.59
N THR A 111 27.54 7.41 9.53
CA THR A 111 27.77 8.32 8.39
C THR A 111 28.12 7.59 7.10
N GLY A 112 28.56 6.33 7.17
CA GLY A 112 28.75 5.44 6.02
C GLY A 112 27.44 5.10 5.29
N ARG A 113 26.29 5.45 5.84
CA ARG A 113 24.99 5.33 5.17
C ARG A 113 24.73 6.36 4.09
N ILE A 114 25.41 7.50 4.11
CA ILE A 114 25.25 8.55 3.10
C ILE A 114 25.61 8.01 1.71
N GLY A 115 24.77 8.28 0.72
CA GLY A 115 24.89 7.78 -0.64
C GLY A 115 24.24 6.40 -0.85
N GLN A 116 23.72 5.75 0.20
CA GLN A 116 22.97 4.51 0.02
C GLN A 116 21.62 4.79 -0.63
N ARG A 117 21.30 4.00 -1.65
CA ARG A 117 19.96 3.90 -2.21
C ARG A 117 19.09 3.05 -1.29
N VAL A 118 17.90 3.53 -0.98
CA VAL A 118 17.01 2.93 0.02
C VAL A 118 15.56 2.88 -0.43
N LEU A 119 14.85 1.88 0.08
CA LEU A 119 13.40 1.82 0.14
C LEU A 119 12.92 2.13 1.57
N VAL A 120 11.85 2.91 1.70
CA VAL A 120 11.27 3.23 3.01
C VAL A 120 10.20 2.21 3.39
N ARG A 121 10.30 1.66 4.61
CA ARG A 121 9.26 0.79 5.18
C ARG A 121 8.00 1.61 5.48
N PRO A 122 6.87 1.34 4.80
CA PRO A 122 5.69 2.20 4.84
C PRO A 122 4.95 2.12 6.17
N MET A 123 4.82 0.92 6.74
CA MET A 123 4.07 0.65 7.96
C MET A 123 4.98 -0.02 8.97
N HIS A 124 5.14 0.59 10.14
CA HIS A 124 6.06 0.09 11.16
C HIS A 124 5.59 0.46 12.56
N ARG A 125 6.14 -0.26 13.53
CA ARG A 125 5.97 0.07 14.95
C ARG A 125 7.07 1.08 15.33
N PRO A 126 6.71 2.27 15.84
CA PRO A 126 7.72 3.25 16.25
C PRO A 126 8.60 2.74 17.39
N THR A 127 9.85 3.17 17.41
CA THR A 127 10.82 2.80 18.44
C THR A 127 10.38 3.24 19.84
N GLY A 128 10.56 2.37 20.83
CA GLY A 128 10.20 2.66 22.22
C GLY A 128 8.70 2.66 22.55
N THR A 129 7.82 2.31 21.61
CA THR A 129 6.35 2.28 21.83
C THR A 129 5.83 0.88 22.19
N GLY A 130 4.53 0.77 22.54
CA GLY A 130 3.89 -0.53 22.82
C GLY A 130 3.75 -1.43 21.58
N PRO A 131 3.45 -2.73 21.74
CA PRO A 131 3.33 -3.68 20.63
C PRO A 131 2.21 -3.31 19.63
N ASP A 132 1.22 -2.54 20.07
CA ASP A 132 0.07 -2.10 19.28
C ASP A 132 0.24 -0.73 18.63
N ALA A 133 1.40 -0.09 18.74
CA ALA A 133 1.65 1.17 18.04
C ALA A 133 1.86 0.93 16.53
N LEU A 134 1.41 1.88 15.72
CA LEU A 134 1.58 1.88 14.26
C LEU A 134 1.85 3.30 13.80
N VAL A 135 2.81 3.44 12.91
CA VAL A 135 2.99 4.62 12.09
C VAL A 135 2.98 4.18 10.63
N THR A 136 2.27 4.97 9.81
CA THR A 136 2.29 4.89 8.36
C THR A 136 2.98 6.11 7.80
N PHE A 137 4.04 5.88 7.05
CA PHE A 137 4.74 6.89 6.27
C PHE A 137 3.78 7.54 5.27
N GLY A 138 3.73 8.88 5.24
CA GLY A 138 2.75 9.63 4.45
C GLY A 138 1.34 9.75 5.06
N SER A 139 1.13 9.29 6.30
CA SER A 139 -0.12 9.50 7.05
C SER A 139 0.15 10.03 8.46
N GLU A 140 0.67 9.20 9.37
CA GLU A 140 1.04 9.63 10.73
C GLU A 140 2.35 10.44 10.76
N ARG A 141 3.18 10.27 9.72
CA ARG A 141 4.41 11.06 9.47
C ARG A 141 4.42 11.55 8.03
N ASP A 142 5.22 12.59 7.75
CA ASP A 142 5.40 13.09 6.39
C ASP A 142 6.00 12.00 5.47
N GLY A 143 5.51 11.96 4.24
CA GLY A 143 5.78 10.91 3.26
C GLY A 143 6.73 11.30 2.13
N GLY A 144 6.63 10.57 1.02
CA GLY A 144 7.48 10.68 -0.17
C GLY A 144 7.02 11.67 -1.23
N PHE A 145 5.90 12.38 -1.06
CA PHE A 145 5.47 13.42 -2.01
C PHE A 145 6.17 14.78 -1.77
N ALA A 146 7.50 14.74 -1.61
CA ALA A 146 8.39 15.87 -1.40
C ALA A 146 9.80 15.54 -1.91
N GLU A 147 10.61 16.57 -2.22
CA GLU A 147 12.01 16.37 -2.66
C GLU A 147 12.89 15.71 -1.59
N TYR A 148 12.58 15.92 -0.31
CA TYR A 148 13.27 15.30 0.82
C TYR A 148 12.27 14.77 1.86
N THR A 149 12.68 13.72 2.57
CA THR A 149 11.91 13.15 3.68
C THR A 149 12.85 12.58 4.74
N ALA A 150 12.42 12.61 6.00
CA ALA A 150 13.18 12.06 7.13
C ALA A 150 12.46 10.86 7.73
N VAL A 151 13.21 9.81 8.01
CA VAL A 151 12.71 8.57 8.61
C VAL A 151 13.74 8.00 9.57
N ASP A 152 13.28 7.17 10.50
CA ASP A 152 14.17 6.40 11.37
C ASP A 152 15.09 5.51 10.53
N ASP A 153 16.36 5.42 10.91
CA ASP A 153 17.42 4.70 10.19
C ASP A 153 17.03 3.26 9.83
N GLU A 154 16.40 2.56 10.76
CA GLU A 154 15.94 1.17 10.60
C GLU A 154 14.81 1.00 9.58
N HIS A 155 14.16 2.08 9.16
CA HIS A 155 13.07 2.07 8.18
C HIS A 155 13.54 2.50 6.79
N ALA A 156 14.74 3.05 6.66
CA ALA A 156 15.41 3.26 5.38
C ALA A 156 16.24 2.01 5.01
N VAL A 157 15.61 1.02 4.37
CA VAL A 157 16.26 -0.26 4.06
C VAL A 157 17.04 -0.14 2.75
N ARG A 158 18.34 -0.47 2.78
CA ARG A 158 19.19 -0.47 1.59
C ARG A 158 18.63 -1.41 0.52
N ILE A 159 18.76 -1.00 -0.74
CA ILE A 159 18.40 -1.81 -1.91
C ILE A 159 19.55 -1.80 -2.92
N ASP A 160 19.98 -2.98 -3.37
CA ASP A 160 20.94 -3.16 -4.46
C ASP A 160 20.25 -3.79 -5.67
N SER A 161 19.80 -2.95 -6.59
CA SER A 161 18.98 -3.38 -7.72
C SER A 161 19.23 -2.51 -8.96
N PRO A 162 19.23 -3.11 -10.17
CA PRO A 162 19.33 -2.36 -11.42
C PRO A 162 18.04 -1.60 -11.78
N LEU A 163 16.94 -1.84 -11.07
CA LEU A 163 15.65 -1.17 -11.33
C LEU A 163 15.76 0.34 -11.12
N THR A 164 14.97 1.10 -11.86
CA THR A 164 14.85 2.56 -11.72
C THR A 164 14.19 2.95 -10.40
N ASP A 165 14.33 4.21 -9.97
CA ASP A 165 13.70 4.67 -8.71
C ASP A 165 12.17 4.53 -8.78
N ILE A 166 11.57 4.79 -9.94
CA ILE A 166 10.12 4.65 -10.16
C ILE A 166 9.66 3.20 -10.03
N GLU A 167 10.42 2.26 -10.60
CA GLU A 167 10.14 0.84 -10.45
C GLU A 167 10.26 0.41 -8.99
N LEU A 168 11.33 0.83 -8.30
CA LEU A 168 11.56 0.52 -6.89
C LEU A 168 10.50 1.14 -5.98
N ALA A 169 10.07 2.36 -6.23
CA ALA A 169 8.99 3.01 -5.50
C ALA A 169 7.62 2.36 -5.72
N SER A 170 7.46 1.45 -6.70
CA SER A 170 6.20 0.73 -6.89
C SER A 170 5.96 -0.41 -5.90
N PHE A 171 6.99 -0.83 -5.15
CA PHE A 171 6.93 -1.96 -4.24
C PHE A 171 6.39 -1.66 -2.82
N PRO A 172 6.88 -0.65 -2.09
CA PRO A 172 6.88 -0.66 -0.62
C PRO A 172 5.53 -0.93 0.04
N CYS A 173 4.52 -0.09 -0.19
CA CYS A 173 3.19 -0.20 0.41
C CYS A 173 2.44 -1.42 -0.10
N ALA A 174 2.35 -1.59 -1.42
CA ALA A 174 1.53 -2.63 -2.02
C ALA A 174 2.06 -4.04 -1.73
N PHE A 175 3.37 -4.25 -1.91
CA PHE A 175 3.97 -5.56 -1.72
C PHE A 175 4.10 -5.92 -0.24
N SER A 176 4.41 -4.98 0.65
CA SER A 176 4.43 -5.25 2.10
C SER A 176 3.04 -5.61 2.63
N THR A 177 2.00 -4.97 2.11
CA THR A 177 0.62 -5.32 2.43
C THR A 177 0.29 -6.74 1.96
N ALA A 178 0.62 -7.08 0.70
CA ALA A 178 0.38 -8.41 0.15
C ALA A 178 1.15 -9.51 0.91
N GLU A 179 2.43 -9.29 1.17
CA GLU A 179 3.29 -10.21 1.91
C GLU A 179 2.81 -10.39 3.35
N GLY A 180 2.42 -9.30 4.03
CA GLY A 180 1.83 -9.36 5.37
C GLY A 180 0.55 -10.20 5.42
N MET A 181 -0.35 -10.02 4.45
CA MET A 181 -1.57 -10.86 4.36
C MET A 181 -1.24 -12.32 4.11
N ILE A 182 -0.29 -12.60 3.21
CA ILE A 182 0.16 -13.96 2.89
C ILE A 182 0.76 -14.65 4.12
N GLN A 183 1.65 -13.97 4.85
CA GLN A 183 2.26 -14.50 6.07
C GLN A 183 1.20 -14.74 7.16
N ARG A 184 0.28 -13.79 7.36
CA ARG A 184 -0.82 -13.90 8.34
C ARG A 184 -1.79 -15.03 8.02
N ALA A 185 -2.06 -15.29 6.74
CA ALA A 185 -2.87 -16.41 6.29
C ALA A 185 -2.11 -17.76 6.32
N GLY A 186 -0.78 -17.74 6.48
CA GLY A 186 0.05 -18.93 6.38
C GLY A 186 -0.06 -19.60 5.01
N LEU A 187 -0.20 -18.80 3.93
CA LEU A 187 -0.36 -19.34 2.58
C LEU A 187 0.93 -20.06 2.14
N GLY A 188 0.78 -21.32 1.74
CA GLY A 188 1.84 -22.15 1.15
C GLY A 188 1.53 -22.55 -0.29
N ALA A 189 1.90 -23.78 -0.65
CA ALA A 189 1.59 -24.39 -1.94
C ALA A 189 0.16 -24.97 -1.96
N GLU A 190 -0.83 -24.08 -2.00
CA GLU A 190 -2.27 -24.41 -1.95
C GLU A 190 -3.10 -23.51 -2.87
N ARG A 191 -4.42 -23.70 -2.96
CA ARG A 191 -5.28 -22.94 -3.88
C ARG A 191 -5.70 -21.62 -3.24
N VAL A 192 -5.44 -20.53 -3.94
CA VAL A 192 -5.77 -19.19 -3.45
C VAL A 192 -6.59 -18.41 -4.48
N LEU A 193 -7.67 -17.78 -4.01
CA LEU A 193 -8.40 -16.76 -4.76
C LEU A 193 -7.92 -15.38 -4.34
N ILE A 194 -7.56 -14.53 -5.30
CA ILE A 194 -7.16 -13.14 -5.07
C ILE A 194 -8.18 -12.22 -5.74
N THR A 195 -8.91 -11.43 -4.94
CA THR A 195 -9.85 -10.42 -5.46
C THR A 195 -9.13 -9.10 -5.72
N GLY A 196 -9.66 -8.28 -6.65
CA GLY A 196 -9.02 -7.02 -7.00
C GLY A 196 -7.61 -7.22 -7.57
N ALA A 197 -7.38 -8.35 -8.25
CA ALA A 197 -6.06 -8.86 -8.58
C ALA A 197 -5.23 -7.95 -9.52
N SER A 198 -5.87 -7.03 -10.24
CA SER A 198 -5.16 -6.05 -11.07
C SER A 198 -4.66 -4.81 -10.31
N GLY A 199 -5.08 -4.60 -9.06
CA GLY A 199 -4.65 -3.44 -8.26
C GLY A 199 -3.22 -3.58 -7.75
N GLY A 200 -2.68 -2.54 -7.11
CA GLY A 200 -1.32 -2.58 -6.56
C GLY A 200 -1.09 -3.77 -5.62
N VAL A 201 -1.90 -3.93 -4.58
CA VAL A 201 -1.78 -5.06 -3.64
C VAL A 201 -2.13 -6.40 -4.30
N GLY A 202 -3.14 -6.43 -5.19
CA GLY A 202 -3.57 -7.65 -5.85
C GLY A 202 -2.50 -8.22 -6.79
N SER A 203 -1.88 -7.38 -7.60
CA SER A 203 -0.81 -7.77 -8.53
C SER A 203 0.45 -8.22 -7.78
N ALA A 204 0.77 -7.58 -6.66
CA ALA A 204 1.81 -8.04 -5.75
C ALA A 204 1.48 -9.42 -5.15
N ALA A 205 0.24 -9.62 -4.68
CA ALA A 205 -0.20 -10.87 -4.07
C ALA A 205 -0.15 -12.05 -5.05
N VAL A 206 -0.46 -11.83 -6.34
CA VAL A 206 -0.31 -12.86 -7.38
C VAL A 206 1.13 -13.34 -7.45
N GLN A 207 2.10 -12.42 -7.61
CA GLN A 207 3.51 -12.77 -7.71
C GLN A 207 4.02 -13.48 -6.44
N LEU A 208 3.71 -12.93 -5.26
CA LEU A 208 4.16 -13.45 -3.98
C LEU A 208 3.53 -14.81 -3.61
N ALA A 209 2.30 -15.07 -4.05
CA ALA A 209 1.66 -16.37 -3.90
C ALA A 209 2.29 -17.40 -4.86
N LYS A 210 2.54 -17.01 -6.12
CA LYS A 210 3.22 -17.88 -7.09
C LYS A 210 4.63 -18.25 -6.68
N ARG A 211 5.39 -17.31 -6.12
CA ARG A 211 6.71 -17.54 -5.51
C ARG A 211 6.70 -18.68 -4.46
N ARG A 212 5.57 -18.88 -3.77
CA ARG A 212 5.39 -19.94 -2.75
C ARG A 212 4.84 -21.25 -3.30
N GLY A 213 4.66 -21.36 -4.61
CA GLY A 213 4.08 -22.54 -5.26
C GLY A 213 2.55 -22.64 -5.12
N ALA A 214 1.87 -21.56 -4.73
CA ALA A 214 0.41 -21.54 -4.69
C ALA A 214 -0.19 -21.69 -6.10
N HIS A 215 -1.39 -22.27 -6.16
CA HIS A 215 -2.23 -22.25 -7.35
C HIS A 215 -3.17 -21.05 -7.28
N VAL A 216 -2.88 -20.03 -8.07
CA VAL A 216 -3.49 -18.70 -7.98
C VAL A 216 -4.62 -18.57 -8.99
N THR A 217 -5.83 -18.32 -8.48
CA THR A 217 -6.96 -17.80 -9.25
C THR A 217 -7.11 -16.31 -9.00
N ALA A 218 -6.98 -15.51 -10.05
CA ALA A 218 -7.08 -14.06 -9.98
C ALA A 218 -8.43 -13.55 -10.48
N SER A 219 -9.16 -12.82 -9.62
CA SER A 219 -10.44 -12.19 -9.95
C SER A 219 -10.24 -10.73 -10.34
N THR A 220 -10.61 -10.39 -11.57
CA THR A 220 -10.41 -9.06 -12.18
C THR A 220 -11.43 -8.76 -13.27
N SER A 221 -11.41 -7.58 -13.86
CA SER A 221 -12.23 -7.26 -15.04
C SER A 221 -11.68 -7.95 -16.31
N PRO A 222 -12.52 -8.32 -17.29
CA PRO A 222 -12.09 -8.97 -18.54
C PRO A 222 -10.92 -8.28 -19.24
N ALA A 223 -10.96 -6.94 -19.31
CA ALA A 223 -9.92 -6.13 -19.95
C ALA A 223 -8.51 -6.26 -19.33
N LYS A 224 -8.38 -6.86 -18.15
CA LYS A 224 -7.12 -6.98 -17.39
C LYS A 224 -6.71 -8.42 -17.13
N MET A 225 -7.47 -9.40 -17.63
CA MET A 225 -7.22 -10.81 -17.36
C MET A 225 -5.86 -11.26 -17.89
N ASP A 226 -5.54 -10.93 -19.15
CA ASP A 226 -4.26 -11.32 -19.76
C ASP A 226 -3.07 -10.72 -19.02
N ALA A 227 -3.20 -9.45 -18.62
CA ALA A 227 -2.16 -8.73 -17.90
C ALA A 227 -1.94 -9.31 -16.49
N VAL A 228 -3.00 -9.74 -15.80
CA VAL A 228 -2.84 -10.41 -14.49
C VAL A 228 -2.32 -11.85 -14.66
N LYS A 229 -2.71 -12.53 -15.73
CA LYS A 229 -2.22 -13.87 -16.05
C LYS A 229 -0.71 -13.88 -16.32
N SER A 230 -0.17 -12.84 -16.97
CA SER A 230 1.26 -12.71 -17.21
C SER A 230 2.09 -12.50 -15.92
N LEU A 231 1.46 -12.12 -14.81
CA LEU A 231 2.10 -12.06 -13.48
C LEU A 231 2.21 -13.44 -12.81
N GLY A 232 1.69 -14.49 -13.45
CA GLY A 232 1.83 -15.88 -13.01
C GLY A 232 0.55 -16.54 -12.52
N ALA A 233 -0.62 -15.87 -12.55
CA ALA A 233 -1.88 -16.50 -12.16
C ALA A 233 -2.18 -17.73 -13.04
N ASP A 234 -2.52 -18.86 -12.40
CA ASP A 234 -2.83 -20.12 -13.08
C ASP A 234 -4.22 -20.06 -13.75
N ALA A 235 -5.15 -19.34 -13.11
CA ALA A 235 -6.48 -19.08 -13.62
C ALA A 235 -6.88 -17.62 -13.41
N VAL A 236 -7.79 -17.14 -14.25
CA VAL A 236 -8.40 -15.81 -14.16
C VAL A 236 -9.92 -15.96 -14.24
N SER A 237 -10.65 -15.16 -13.46
CA SER A 237 -12.11 -15.13 -13.45
C SER A 237 -12.62 -13.71 -13.56
N ASP A 238 -13.77 -13.50 -14.22
CA ASP A 238 -14.41 -12.18 -14.19
C ASP A 238 -14.85 -11.93 -12.75
N ARG A 239 -14.54 -10.75 -12.24
CA ARG A 239 -15.02 -10.28 -10.94
C ARG A 239 -16.54 -10.35 -10.80
N ASN A 240 -17.28 -10.34 -11.91
CA ASN A 240 -18.75 -10.43 -11.94
C ASN A 240 -19.28 -11.87 -11.94
N ASP A 241 -18.43 -12.86 -12.23
CA ASP A 241 -18.84 -14.27 -12.22
C ASP A 241 -19.04 -14.77 -10.79
N ALA A 242 -19.86 -15.81 -10.64
CA ALA A 242 -20.00 -16.52 -9.38
C ALA A 242 -18.76 -17.35 -9.09
N TYR A 243 -18.31 -17.35 -7.83
CA TYR A 243 -17.19 -18.20 -7.42
C TYR A 243 -17.65 -19.66 -7.22
N PRO A 244 -16.84 -20.65 -7.62
CA PRO A 244 -17.12 -22.05 -7.32
C PRO A 244 -17.08 -22.29 -5.80
N LYS A 245 -18.02 -23.09 -5.29
CA LYS A 245 -18.07 -23.46 -3.87
C LYS A 245 -16.93 -24.39 -3.49
N ASP A 246 -16.40 -24.24 -2.28
CA ASP A 246 -15.36 -25.11 -1.69
C ASP A 246 -14.14 -25.34 -2.60
N ALA A 247 -13.72 -24.29 -3.30
CA ALA A 247 -12.68 -24.35 -4.33
C ALA A 247 -11.32 -23.80 -3.87
N PHE A 248 -11.27 -23.04 -2.77
CA PHE A 248 -10.07 -22.34 -2.34
C PHE A 248 -9.73 -22.62 -0.88
N ASP A 249 -8.44 -22.78 -0.62
CA ASP A 249 -7.90 -23.00 0.73
C ASP A 249 -7.69 -21.65 1.44
N VAL A 250 -7.38 -20.61 0.65
CA VAL A 250 -7.23 -19.22 1.09
C VAL A 250 -7.97 -18.27 0.14
N VAL A 251 -8.63 -17.25 0.70
CA VAL A 251 -9.11 -16.08 -0.04
C VAL A 251 -8.36 -14.85 0.46
N LEU A 252 -7.69 -14.17 -0.46
CA LEU A 252 -7.02 -12.88 -0.29
C LEU A 252 -7.92 -11.79 -0.87
N ASP A 253 -8.57 -11.02 -0.01
CA ASP A 253 -9.61 -10.08 -0.42
C ASP A 253 -9.21 -8.61 -0.20
N LEU A 254 -9.32 -7.85 -1.29
CA LEU A 254 -9.07 -6.41 -1.34
C LEU A 254 -10.33 -5.62 -1.73
N VAL A 255 -11.44 -6.32 -1.93
CA VAL A 255 -12.67 -5.78 -2.51
C VAL A 255 -13.73 -5.56 -1.45
N GLY A 256 -14.03 -6.56 -0.62
CA GLY A 256 -15.13 -6.46 0.34
C GLY A 256 -16.50 -6.22 -0.33
N GLY A 257 -17.35 -5.43 0.32
CA GLY A 257 -18.65 -5.02 -0.22
C GLY A 257 -19.73 -6.13 -0.26
N PRO A 258 -20.83 -5.91 -1.02
CA PRO A 258 -22.03 -6.76 -0.94
C PRO A 258 -21.84 -8.21 -1.36
N ARG A 259 -20.84 -8.50 -2.21
CA ARG A 259 -20.56 -9.86 -2.71
C ARG A 259 -19.58 -10.65 -1.83
N TRP A 260 -19.14 -10.06 -0.72
CA TRP A 260 -18.26 -10.71 0.24
C TRP A 260 -18.77 -12.07 0.74
N PRO A 261 -20.08 -12.31 0.99
CA PRO A 261 -20.56 -13.62 1.42
C PRO A 261 -20.21 -14.77 0.45
N GLU A 262 -20.14 -14.50 -0.85
CA GLU A 262 -19.77 -15.50 -1.87
C GLU A 262 -18.34 -16.00 -1.68
N LEU A 263 -17.46 -15.18 -1.11
CA LEU A 263 -16.07 -15.56 -0.82
C LEU A 263 -15.98 -16.61 0.28
N LEU A 264 -16.88 -16.56 1.27
CA LEU A 264 -16.95 -17.58 2.32
C LEU A 264 -17.49 -18.91 1.80
N ASP A 265 -18.43 -18.85 0.87
CA ASP A 265 -18.94 -20.04 0.17
C ASP A 265 -17.86 -20.69 -0.70
N ALA A 266 -16.97 -19.89 -1.28
CA ALA A 266 -15.86 -20.36 -2.12
C ALA A 266 -14.72 -21.04 -1.34
N LEU A 267 -14.56 -20.73 -0.06
CA LEU A 267 -13.57 -21.39 0.81
C LEU A 267 -13.92 -22.84 1.09
N VAL A 268 -12.97 -23.75 1.19
CA VAL A 268 -13.20 -25.09 1.74
C VAL A 268 -13.50 -25.04 3.25
N PRO A 269 -14.03 -26.12 3.87
CA PRO A 269 -14.00 -26.27 5.32
C PRO A 269 -12.57 -26.11 5.88
N ARG A 270 -12.43 -25.33 6.95
CA ARG A 270 -11.17 -24.85 7.56
C ARG A 270 -10.35 -23.89 6.69
N GLY A 271 -10.97 -23.33 5.64
CA GLY A 271 -10.37 -22.30 4.81
C GLY A 271 -10.14 -20.98 5.54
N ARG A 272 -9.22 -20.16 5.01
CA ARG A 272 -8.82 -18.88 5.60
C ARG A 272 -9.15 -17.72 4.69
N TYR A 273 -9.85 -16.73 5.22
CA TYR A 273 -10.04 -15.43 4.59
C TYR A 273 -9.07 -14.42 5.20
N VAL A 274 -8.41 -13.61 4.37
CA VAL A 274 -7.56 -12.51 4.82
C VAL A 274 -7.83 -11.23 4.03
N THR A 275 -7.83 -10.09 4.72
CA THR A 275 -7.99 -8.77 4.11
C THR A 275 -7.12 -7.70 4.75
N SER A 276 -6.76 -6.71 3.93
CA SER A 276 -6.13 -5.45 4.34
C SER A 276 -6.80 -4.22 3.70
N GLY A 277 -7.99 -4.39 3.13
CA GLY A 277 -8.71 -3.30 2.47
C GLY A 277 -10.01 -3.79 1.82
N ALA A 278 -10.93 -2.86 1.59
CA ALA A 278 -12.26 -3.18 1.09
C ALA A 278 -12.73 -2.09 0.10
N ILE A 279 -12.18 -2.14 -1.13
CA ILE A 279 -12.35 -1.06 -2.10
C ILE A 279 -13.82 -0.82 -2.50
N ALA A 280 -14.66 -1.86 -2.48
CA ALA A 280 -16.08 -1.84 -2.81
C ALA A 280 -16.99 -1.63 -1.59
N GLY A 281 -16.41 -1.35 -0.42
CA GLY A 281 -17.14 -1.02 0.80
C GLY A 281 -16.67 -1.85 2.00
N PRO A 282 -16.42 -1.22 3.17
CA PRO A 282 -15.91 -1.90 4.35
C PRO A 282 -17.00 -2.62 5.17
N ILE A 283 -18.27 -2.41 4.83
CA ILE A 283 -19.41 -3.00 5.53
C ILE A 283 -19.88 -4.24 4.77
N VAL A 284 -19.85 -5.38 5.45
CA VAL A 284 -20.23 -6.69 4.89
C VAL A 284 -21.24 -7.39 5.80
N GLU A 285 -22.01 -8.32 5.24
CA GLU A 285 -22.92 -9.18 5.98
C GLU A 285 -22.25 -10.54 6.24
N LEU A 286 -22.31 -11.04 7.48
CA LEU A 286 -21.74 -12.33 7.87
C LEU A 286 -22.84 -13.26 8.38
N ASP A 287 -23.06 -14.37 7.68
CA ASP A 287 -23.78 -15.51 8.23
C ASP A 287 -22.85 -16.33 9.13
N LEU A 288 -23.08 -16.27 10.44
CA LEU A 288 -22.27 -16.99 11.42
C LEU A 288 -22.33 -18.51 11.23
N ARG A 289 -23.41 -19.06 10.66
CA ARG A 289 -23.51 -20.49 10.38
C ARG A 289 -22.50 -20.92 9.33
N THR A 290 -22.29 -20.10 8.29
CA THR A 290 -21.23 -20.36 7.30
C THR A 290 -19.86 -20.37 7.96
N LEU A 291 -19.60 -19.43 8.88
CA LEU A 291 -18.35 -19.37 9.64
C LEU A 291 -18.13 -20.63 10.50
N TYR A 292 -19.04 -20.93 11.43
CA TYR A 292 -18.80 -22.01 12.41
C TYR A 292 -19.05 -23.42 11.85
N LEU A 293 -19.94 -23.61 10.87
CA LEU A 293 -20.17 -24.94 10.27
C LEU A 293 -19.05 -25.35 9.31
N LYS A 294 -18.32 -24.38 8.75
CA LYS A 294 -17.15 -24.63 7.90
C LYS A 294 -15.83 -24.44 8.66
N ASP A 295 -15.83 -24.15 9.96
CA ASP A 295 -14.62 -23.88 10.76
C ASP A 295 -13.68 -22.83 10.10
N LEU A 296 -14.24 -21.78 9.49
CA LEU A 296 -13.43 -20.78 8.78
C LEU A 296 -12.62 -19.90 9.74
N THR A 297 -11.50 -19.37 9.25
CA THR A 297 -10.73 -18.33 9.95
C THR A 297 -10.81 -17.02 9.17
N LEU A 298 -11.19 -15.92 9.83
CA LEU A 298 -11.21 -14.57 9.24
C LEU A 298 -10.08 -13.72 9.81
N ILE A 299 -9.25 -13.13 8.95
CA ILE A 299 -7.99 -12.48 9.32
C ILE A 299 -7.94 -11.03 8.81
N GLY A 300 -7.81 -10.06 9.71
CA GLY A 300 -7.43 -8.69 9.36
C GLY A 300 -5.91 -8.50 9.42
N SER A 301 -5.33 -7.80 8.44
CA SER A 301 -3.87 -7.70 8.29
C SER A 301 -3.39 -6.26 8.01
N THR A 302 -3.18 -5.47 9.07
CA THR A 302 -2.56 -4.13 8.97
C THR A 302 -1.15 -4.11 9.53
N ARG A 303 -0.95 -4.71 10.70
CA ARG A 303 0.34 -4.76 11.40
C ARG A 303 1.20 -5.85 10.79
N GLN A 304 2.40 -5.47 10.38
CA GLN A 304 3.35 -6.35 9.69
C GLN A 304 4.44 -6.82 10.66
N ASP A 305 4.86 -8.08 10.53
CA ASP A 305 6.07 -8.57 11.19
C ASP A 305 7.27 -7.77 10.66
N PRO A 306 8.26 -7.38 11.50
CA PRO A 306 9.41 -6.61 11.07
C PRO A 306 10.16 -7.21 9.86
N ARG A 307 10.09 -8.54 9.68
CA ARG A 307 10.75 -9.23 8.56
C ARG A 307 10.05 -9.06 7.21
N VAL A 308 8.75 -8.74 7.19
CA VAL A 308 7.97 -8.59 5.93
C VAL A 308 8.70 -7.70 4.93
N PHE A 309 9.20 -6.55 5.37
CA PHE A 309 9.84 -5.60 4.46
C PHE A 309 11.25 -6.02 4.04
N THR A 310 12.03 -6.62 4.94
CA THR A 310 13.39 -7.10 4.60
C THR A 310 13.37 -8.33 3.69
N ASP A 311 12.37 -9.20 3.88
CA ASP A 311 12.12 -10.34 3.00
C ASP A 311 11.77 -9.83 1.59
N LEU A 312 10.91 -8.82 1.49
CA LEU A 312 10.56 -8.20 0.20
C LEU A 312 11.76 -7.59 -0.51
N VAL A 313 12.61 -6.85 0.20
CA VAL A 313 13.86 -6.33 -0.38
C VAL A 313 14.69 -7.47 -0.96
N SER A 314 14.84 -8.57 -0.21
CA SER A 314 15.57 -9.75 -0.68
C SER A 314 14.95 -10.36 -1.95
N TYR A 315 13.63 -10.38 -2.07
CA TYR A 315 12.94 -10.90 -3.27
C TYR A 315 13.12 -9.98 -4.48
N ILE A 316 13.16 -8.66 -4.27
CA ILE A 316 13.44 -7.68 -5.33
C ILE A 316 14.87 -7.86 -5.84
N GLU A 317 15.85 -7.95 -4.95
CA GLU A 317 17.27 -8.13 -5.31
C GLU A 317 17.52 -9.45 -6.03
N ALA A 318 16.81 -10.52 -5.62
CA ALA A 318 16.85 -11.82 -6.28
C ALA A 318 16.11 -11.86 -7.62
N GLY A 319 15.36 -10.80 -7.98
CA GLY A 319 14.55 -10.76 -9.20
C GLY A 319 13.38 -11.74 -9.19
N GLU A 320 12.91 -12.15 -8.02
CA GLU A 320 11.81 -13.12 -7.85
C GLU A 320 10.43 -12.45 -7.97
N ILE A 321 10.39 -11.12 -7.87
CA ILE A 321 9.22 -10.27 -8.07
C ILE A 321 9.60 -9.05 -8.90
N HIS A 322 8.63 -8.53 -9.65
CA HIS A 322 8.85 -7.45 -10.61
C HIS A 322 7.89 -6.28 -10.40
N PRO A 323 8.32 -5.05 -10.74
CA PRO A 323 7.51 -3.86 -10.63
C PRO A 323 6.33 -3.92 -11.60
N VAL A 324 5.18 -3.36 -11.21
CA VAL A 324 4.00 -3.23 -12.07
C VAL A 324 3.60 -1.76 -12.13
N VAL A 325 4.32 -0.98 -12.94
CA VAL A 325 4.07 0.46 -13.14
C VAL A 325 3.29 0.66 -14.42
N ALA A 326 2.10 1.25 -14.34
CA ALA A 326 1.25 1.51 -15.51
C ALA A 326 1.51 2.89 -16.13
N GLU A 327 1.59 3.91 -15.27
CA GLU A 327 1.70 5.30 -15.67
C GLU A 327 2.62 6.03 -14.70
N THR A 328 3.22 7.13 -15.15
CA THR A 328 4.13 7.95 -14.35
C THR A 328 3.80 9.43 -14.53
N TYR A 329 3.80 10.17 -13.43
CA TYR A 329 3.54 11.61 -13.41
C TYR A 329 4.63 12.33 -12.61
N PRO A 330 4.97 13.58 -12.95
CA PRO A 330 5.79 14.41 -12.08
C PRO A 330 5.01 14.78 -10.80
N LEU A 331 5.72 15.01 -9.69
CA LEU A 331 5.13 15.39 -8.40
C LEU A 331 4.16 16.58 -8.51
N ARG A 332 4.51 17.57 -9.34
CA ARG A 332 3.67 18.75 -9.59
C ARG A 332 2.27 18.40 -10.11
N ASP A 333 2.15 17.26 -10.79
CA ASP A 333 0.92 16.76 -11.39
C ASP A 333 0.26 15.67 -10.52
N LEU A 334 0.56 15.60 -9.21
CA LEU A 334 0.00 14.58 -8.32
C LEU A 334 -1.54 14.56 -8.32
N ARG A 335 -2.19 15.71 -8.53
CA ARG A 335 -3.66 15.77 -8.67
C ARG A 335 -4.14 14.98 -9.89
N ALA A 336 -3.46 15.11 -11.03
CA ALA A 336 -3.76 14.34 -12.23
C ALA A 336 -3.43 12.85 -12.05
N ALA A 337 -2.32 12.54 -11.35
CA ALA A 337 -1.97 11.18 -10.98
C ALA A 337 -3.06 10.51 -10.12
N GLN A 338 -3.59 11.21 -9.10
CA GLN A 338 -4.69 10.70 -8.29
C GLN A 338 -6.01 10.60 -9.07
N ASP A 339 -6.34 11.53 -9.95
CA ASP A 339 -7.52 11.42 -10.81
C ASP A 339 -7.44 10.17 -11.74
N ALA A 340 -6.28 9.95 -12.37
CA ALA A 340 -6.02 8.72 -13.14
C ALA A 340 -6.08 7.46 -12.25
N PHE A 341 -5.57 7.54 -11.02
CA PHE A 341 -5.63 6.45 -10.05
C PHE A 341 -7.06 6.04 -9.71
N LEU A 342 -7.98 7.00 -9.64
CA LEU A 342 -9.39 6.80 -9.30
C LEU A 342 -10.22 6.20 -10.43
N LYS A 343 -9.82 6.40 -11.69
CA LYS A 343 -10.50 5.80 -12.86
C LYS A 343 -10.35 4.27 -12.91
N LYS A 344 -9.35 3.70 -12.22
CA LYS A 344 -9.08 2.26 -12.14
C LYS A 344 -9.02 1.57 -13.51
N SER A 345 -8.60 2.27 -14.56
CA SER A 345 -8.41 1.73 -15.91
C SER A 345 -7.11 0.93 -16.04
N HIS A 346 -6.10 1.22 -15.23
CA HIS A 346 -4.77 0.62 -15.25
C HIS A 346 -4.66 -0.69 -14.42
N MET A 347 -3.57 -1.41 -14.62
CA MET A 347 -3.11 -2.51 -13.77
C MET A 347 -1.84 -2.09 -13.02
N GLY A 348 -1.74 -2.41 -11.73
CA GLY A 348 -0.58 -2.10 -10.91
C GLY A 348 -0.62 -0.71 -10.29
N LYS A 349 0.47 0.05 -10.45
CA LYS A 349 0.79 1.26 -9.70
C LYS A 349 0.94 2.47 -10.63
N ILE A 350 0.63 3.66 -10.10
CA ILE A 350 0.96 4.95 -10.72
C ILE A 350 2.19 5.50 -10.01
N GLY A 351 3.29 5.64 -10.76
CA GLY A 351 4.55 6.21 -10.27
C GLY A 351 4.52 7.73 -10.23
N VAL A 352 5.29 8.30 -9.31
CA VAL A 352 5.47 9.74 -9.16
C VAL A 352 6.97 10.07 -9.18
N THR A 353 7.44 10.78 -10.20
CA THR A 353 8.82 11.27 -10.25
C THR A 353 8.94 12.53 -9.40
N ILE A 354 9.91 12.53 -8.47
CA ILE A 354 10.12 13.65 -7.57
C ILE A 354 11.22 14.56 -8.08
N ALA A 355 12.40 13.98 -8.36
CA ALA A 355 13.54 14.72 -8.84
C ALA A 355 13.39 15.02 -10.35
N GLY A 356 13.27 16.31 -10.66
CA GLY A 356 13.29 16.90 -12.00
C GLY A 356 13.85 18.31 -11.95
#